data_AF-A0A8B6G1U1-F1
#
_entry.id   AF-A0A8B6G1U1-F1
#
_cell.length_a   1.000
_cell.length_b   1.000
_cell.length_c   1.000
_cell.angle_alpha   90.00
_cell.angle_beta   90.00
_cell.angle_gamma   90.00
#
_symmetry.space_group_name_H-M   'P 1'
#
loop_
_entity.id
_entity.type
_entity.pdbx_description
1 polymer ?
#
loop_
_entity_poly.entity_id
_entity_poly.type
_entity_poly.pdbx_seq_one_letter_code
_entity_poly.pdbx_strand_id
1 'polypeptide(L)'
;MYNVIDRHNVIVNGSAREVLMLTSNENDENVASYSKDIQDSQLRLAEPNVSEEETNYFKISTLLLGIAPRAVKINFDVAFPPEHLRDTLSLNIERLTELKNNRSINPEQWNSMFPSTGYPTSEFFDTTLMICLFRNLRATQISHQFPPPKDLSFEADLSRIILYRKEIANSKDRVFTNAKFTAYWNEAEAAVIRLSGGKLKEECGKLKIKLYDIAGRQKIFHKVQAGKKLAQIEVLDIFEKLNFKQQEKEGLYDLKKKYHVRANK
;
A
#
# COMPACT_ATOMS: atom_id res chain seq x y z
N MET A 1 -1.70 31.89 20.18
CA MET A 1 -1.15 32.27 21.50
C MET A 1 -0.64 31.00 22.14
N TYR A 2 0.63 30.99 22.57
CA TYR A 2 1.20 29.86 23.29
C TYR A 2 1.37 30.27 24.76
N ASN A 3 1.01 29.38 25.68
CA ASN A 3 1.22 29.58 27.10
C ASN A 3 2.54 28.92 27.48
N VAL A 4 3.46 29.67 28.06
CA VAL A 4 4.70 29.15 28.67
C VAL A 4 4.67 29.49 30.16
N ILE A 5 5.06 28.53 30.99
CA ILE A 5 5.10 28.65 32.45
C ILE A 5 6.54 28.99 32.85
N ASP A 6 6.75 30.15 33.46
CA ASP A 6 8.04 30.53 34.08
C ASP A 6 8.16 29.92 35.50
N ARG A 7 9.38 29.85 36.04
CA ARG A 7 9.79 29.27 37.34
C ARG A 7 9.07 29.87 38.56
N HIS A 8 8.33 30.97 38.41
CA HIS A 8 7.47 31.56 39.44
C HIS A 8 5.97 31.29 39.22
N ASN A 9 5.61 30.42 38.27
CA ASN A 9 4.25 29.97 38.00
C ASN A 9 3.27 31.09 37.56
N VAL A 10 3.78 32.16 36.93
CA VAL A 10 2.95 33.22 36.34
C VAL A 10 2.75 32.96 34.85
N ILE A 11 1.49 32.96 34.40
CA ILE A 11 1.13 32.78 32.99
C ILE A 11 1.23 34.13 32.29
N VAL A 12 2.19 34.28 31.36
CA VAL A 12 2.32 35.49 30.55
C VAL A 12 1.67 35.27 29.19
N ASN A 13 0.62 36.04 28.89
CA ASN A 13 -0.05 36.04 27.58
C ASN A 13 0.56 37.14 26.69
N GLY A 14 1.29 36.78 25.64
CA GLY A 14 1.92 37.74 24.71
C GLY A 14 2.12 37.18 23.30
N SER A 15 2.44 38.06 22.35
CA SER A 15 2.78 37.70 20.97
C SER A 15 4.17 37.06 20.91
N ALA A 16 4.42 36.15 19.96
CA ALA A 16 5.70 35.43 19.82
C ALA A 16 6.94 36.35 19.73
N ARG A 17 6.74 37.62 19.33
CA ARG A 17 7.79 38.64 19.23
C ARG A 17 8.20 39.23 20.60
N GLU A 18 7.28 39.25 21.57
CA GLU A 18 7.55 39.76 22.93
C GLU A 18 8.28 38.73 23.80
N VAL A 19 7.96 37.44 23.62
CA VAL A 19 8.62 36.34 24.33
C VAL A 19 10.11 36.23 23.95
N LEU A 20 10.45 36.47 22.68
CA LEU A 20 11.84 36.48 22.18
C LEU A 20 12.67 37.68 22.67
N MET A 21 12.04 38.83 22.91
CA MET A 21 12.74 40.02 23.41
C MET A 21 13.13 39.89 24.89
N LEU A 22 12.33 39.18 25.69
CA LEU A 22 12.60 38.97 27.13
C LEU A 22 13.75 37.99 27.40
N THR A 23 14.11 37.14 26.45
CA THR A 23 15.20 36.16 26.59
C THR A 23 16.54 36.66 26.04
N SER A 24 16.63 37.91 25.60
CA SER A 24 17.80 38.45 24.89
C SER A 24 18.87 39.08 25.81
N ASN A 25 18.68 39.04 27.14
CA ASN A 25 19.64 39.53 28.12
C ASN A 25 19.98 38.43 29.13
N GLU A 26 20.73 37.42 28.71
CA GLU A 26 21.63 36.67 29.59
C GLU A 26 22.51 35.72 28.76
N ASN A 27 23.82 35.86 28.91
CA ASN A 27 24.84 34.98 28.33
C ASN A 27 24.71 33.60 28.97
N ASP A 28 24.12 32.64 28.27
CA ASP A 28 24.06 31.28 28.77
C ASP A 28 24.15 30.26 27.61
N GLU A 29 25.13 29.36 27.70
CA GLU A 29 25.29 28.18 26.82
C GLU A 29 23.99 27.34 26.73
N ASN A 30 23.12 27.46 27.73
CA ASN A 30 21.77 26.90 27.71
C ASN A 30 20.90 27.46 26.59
N VAL A 31 20.96 28.75 26.27
CA VAL A 31 20.15 29.36 25.20
C VAL A 31 20.57 28.82 23.84
N ALA A 32 21.86 28.55 23.63
CA ALA A 32 22.35 27.91 22.41
C ALA A 32 21.91 26.44 22.32
N SER A 33 21.87 25.71 23.43
CA SER A 33 21.29 24.35 23.49
C SER A 33 19.80 24.37 23.17
N TYR A 34 19.02 25.23 23.82
CA TYR A 34 17.57 25.34 23.58
C TYR A 34 17.25 25.83 22.18
N SER A 35 18.01 26.78 21.64
CA SER A 35 17.83 27.25 20.26
C SER A 35 18.17 26.15 19.25
N LYS A 36 19.25 25.39 19.47
CA LYS A 36 19.62 24.24 18.65
C LYS A 36 18.61 23.10 18.78
N ASP A 37 18.07 22.85 19.96
CA ASP A 37 17.03 21.86 20.20
C ASP A 37 15.69 22.28 19.59
N ILE A 38 15.36 23.58 19.58
CA ILE A 38 14.21 24.15 18.87
C ILE A 38 14.43 24.06 17.35
N GLN A 39 15.64 24.30 16.86
CA GLN A 39 15.96 24.19 15.44
C GLN A 39 16.01 22.73 14.97
N ASP A 40 16.54 21.82 15.79
CA ASP A 40 16.53 20.36 15.57
C ASP A 40 15.12 19.79 15.69
N SER A 41 14.26 20.33 16.56
CA SER A 41 12.86 19.93 16.64
C SER A 41 12.02 20.55 15.53
N GLN A 42 12.33 21.76 15.06
CA GLN A 42 11.80 22.33 13.82
C GLN A 42 12.28 21.57 12.58
N LEU A 43 13.51 21.05 12.57
CA LEU A 43 14.07 20.23 11.49
C LEU A 43 13.54 18.78 11.54
N ARG A 44 13.25 18.23 12.73
CA ARG A 44 12.54 16.95 12.92
C ARG A 44 11.03 17.06 12.65
N LEU A 45 10.47 18.27 12.69
CA LEU A 45 9.10 18.60 12.27
C LEU A 45 9.02 19.13 10.83
N ALA A 46 10.15 19.35 10.16
CA ALA A 46 10.19 19.61 8.73
C ALA A 46 9.91 18.30 8.01
N GLU A 47 8.62 17.99 7.94
CA GLU A 47 8.04 16.90 7.18
C GLU A 47 8.72 16.75 5.81
N PRO A 48 9.30 15.59 5.46
CA PRO A 48 9.55 15.29 4.06
C PRO A 48 8.18 15.26 3.38
N ASN A 49 7.88 16.32 2.63
CA ASN A 49 6.58 16.59 2.04
C ASN A 49 6.33 15.58 0.91
N VAL A 50 5.81 14.40 1.27
CA VAL A 50 5.33 13.43 0.27
C VAL A 50 4.13 14.05 -0.42
N SER A 51 4.29 14.35 -1.70
CA SER A 51 3.29 14.98 -2.53
C SER A 51 2.00 14.14 -2.62
N GLU A 52 0.91 14.80 -3.00
CA GLU A 52 -0.34 14.12 -3.29
C GLU A 52 -0.16 13.07 -4.41
N GLU A 53 0.68 13.37 -5.39
CA GLU A 53 0.93 12.47 -6.53
C GLU A 53 1.70 11.20 -6.15
N GLU A 54 2.69 11.30 -5.26
CA GLU A 54 3.36 10.13 -4.68
C GLU A 54 2.39 9.30 -3.84
N THR A 55 1.51 9.96 -3.10
CA THR A 55 0.47 9.30 -2.29
C THR A 55 -0.50 8.52 -3.18
N ASN A 56 -0.91 9.12 -4.30
CA ASN A 56 -1.77 8.48 -5.29
C ASN A 56 -1.11 7.25 -5.91
N TYR A 57 0.15 7.38 -6.37
CA TYR A 57 0.91 6.25 -6.90
C TYR A 57 1.00 5.12 -5.88
N PHE A 58 1.22 5.46 -4.62
CA PHE A 58 1.29 4.49 -3.55
C PHE A 58 -0.06 3.77 -3.32
N LYS A 59 -1.17 4.49 -3.28
CA LYS A 59 -2.51 3.90 -3.14
C LYS A 59 -2.82 2.92 -4.27
N ILE A 60 -2.60 3.32 -5.51
CA ILE A 60 -2.89 2.46 -6.67
C ILE A 60 -1.95 1.25 -6.73
N SER A 61 -0.65 1.42 -6.41
CA SER A 61 0.30 0.32 -6.31
C SER A 61 -0.15 -0.68 -5.25
N THR A 62 -0.62 -0.17 -4.11
CA THR A 62 -1.10 -1.01 -3.02
C THR A 62 -2.33 -1.82 -3.41
N LEU A 63 -3.29 -1.19 -4.10
CA LEU A 63 -4.47 -1.89 -4.63
C LEU A 63 -4.05 -3.02 -5.58
N LEU A 64 -3.15 -2.75 -6.53
CA LEU A 64 -2.79 -3.70 -7.61
C LEU A 64 -1.77 -4.77 -7.21
N LEU A 65 -0.88 -4.47 -6.27
CA LEU A 65 0.18 -5.37 -5.82
C LEU A 65 -0.18 -6.13 -4.55
N GLY A 66 -1.11 -5.62 -3.73
CA GLY A 66 -1.52 -6.24 -2.46
C GLY A 66 -2.96 -6.78 -2.44
N ILE A 67 -3.93 -6.03 -2.98
CA ILE A 67 -5.35 -6.43 -2.92
C ILE A 67 -5.77 -7.26 -4.15
N ALA A 68 -5.47 -6.77 -5.35
CA ALA A 68 -5.84 -7.44 -6.60
C ALA A 68 -5.35 -8.89 -6.73
N PRO A 69 -4.14 -9.28 -6.26
CA PRO A 69 -3.72 -10.68 -6.30
C PRO A 69 -4.67 -11.62 -5.57
N ARG A 70 -5.24 -11.19 -4.44
CA ARG A 70 -6.23 -11.97 -3.69
C ARG A 70 -7.55 -12.12 -4.46
N ALA A 71 -7.99 -11.07 -5.14
CA ALA A 71 -9.18 -11.14 -6.00
C ALA A 71 -9.00 -12.14 -7.14
N VAL A 72 -7.82 -12.14 -7.77
CA VAL A 72 -7.46 -13.10 -8.83
C VAL A 72 -7.38 -14.51 -8.24
N LYS A 73 -6.75 -14.67 -7.06
CA LYS A 73 -6.61 -15.96 -6.37
C LYS A 73 -7.95 -16.62 -6.06
N ILE A 74 -8.96 -15.85 -5.62
CA ILE A 74 -10.31 -16.38 -5.35
C ILE A 74 -10.87 -17.11 -6.58
N ASN A 75 -10.72 -16.55 -7.79
CA ASN A 75 -11.16 -17.23 -9.01
C ASN A 75 -10.18 -18.32 -9.45
N PHE A 76 -8.89 -18.13 -9.19
CA PHE A 76 -7.86 -19.12 -9.49
C PHE A 76 -8.15 -20.43 -8.76
N ASP A 77 -8.46 -20.38 -7.46
CA ASP A 77 -8.75 -21.57 -6.67
C ASP A 77 -10.07 -22.25 -7.09
N VAL A 78 -10.99 -21.54 -7.72
CA VAL A 78 -12.19 -22.14 -8.34
C VAL A 78 -11.84 -22.85 -9.64
N ALA A 79 -10.98 -22.24 -10.47
CA ALA A 79 -10.55 -22.81 -11.75
C ALA A 79 -9.44 -23.86 -11.60
N PHE A 80 -8.70 -23.85 -10.50
CA PHE A 80 -7.62 -24.77 -10.21
C PHE A 80 -7.72 -25.16 -8.73
N PRO A 81 -8.67 -26.04 -8.36
CA PRO A 81 -8.90 -26.42 -6.98
C PRO A 81 -7.60 -26.84 -6.28
N PRO A 82 -7.29 -26.34 -5.08
CA PRO A 82 -6.05 -26.64 -4.38
C PRO A 82 -5.77 -28.14 -4.23
N GLU A 83 -6.81 -28.96 -4.01
CA GLU A 83 -6.69 -30.42 -3.92
C GLU A 83 -6.19 -31.09 -5.22
N HIS A 84 -6.44 -30.47 -6.38
CA HIS A 84 -6.11 -30.98 -7.71
C HIS A 84 -5.04 -30.15 -8.42
N LEU A 85 -4.47 -29.15 -7.75
CA LEU A 85 -3.51 -28.23 -8.35
C LEU A 85 -2.26 -28.97 -8.81
N ARG A 86 -1.71 -29.88 -7.98
CA ARG A 86 -0.53 -30.68 -8.31
C ARG A 86 -0.76 -31.51 -9.57
N ASP A 87 -1.89 -32.20 -9.65
CA ASP A 87 -2.21 -33.08 -10.77
C ASP A 87 -2.42 -32.25 -12.03
N THR A 88 -3.14 -31.12 -11.93
CA THR A 88 -3.34 -30.20 -13.05
C THR A 88 -2.02 -29.67 -13.61
N LEU A 89 -1.08 -29.27 -12.74
CA LEU A 89 0.25 -28.82 -13.15
C LEU A 89 1.06 -29.97 -13.79
N SER A 90 0.98 -31.17 -13.23
CA SER A 90 1.72 -32.34 -13.71
C SER A 90 1.23 -32.81 -15.08
N LEU A 91 -0.10 -32.83 -15.28
CA LEU A 91 -0.73 -33.16 -16.56
C LEU A 91 -0.38 -32.17 -17.69
N ASN A 92 0.02 -30.94 -17.33
CA ASN A 92 0.35 -29.88 -18.28
C ASN A 92 1.85 -29.56 -18.32
N ILE A 93 2.72 -30.44 -17.81
CA ILE A 93 4.15 -30.19 -17.65
C ILE A 93 4.86 -29.82 -18.96
N GLU A 94 4.48 -30.43 -20.09
CA GLU A 94 5.07 -30.13 -21.40
C GLU A 94 4.81 -28.68 -21.81
N ARG A 95 3.54 -28.25 -21.79
CA ARG A 95 3.14 -26.87 -22.07
C ARG A 95 3.78 -25.87 -21.09
N LEU A 96 3.84 -26.21 -19.80
CA LEU A 96 4.49 -25.34 -18.81
C LEU A 96 5.99 -25.23 -19.07
N THR A 97 6.64 -26.31 -19.54
CA THR A 97 8.06 -26.31 -19.91
C THR A 97 8.31 -25.43 -21.13
N GLU A 98 7.43 -25.44 -22.13
CA GLU A 98 7.51 -24.49 -23.26
C GLU A 98 7.41 -23.03 -22.79
N LEU A 99 6.48 -22.74 -21.87
CA LEU A 99 6.33 -21.40 -21.29
C LEU A 99 7.53 -20.98 -20.43
N LYS A 100 8.21 -21.93 -19.79
CA LYS A 100 9.48 -21.66 -19.11
C LYS A 100 10.58 -21.34 -20.13
N ASN A 101 10.70 -22.15 -21.19
CA ASN A 101 11.74 -22.01 -22.20
C ASN A 101 11.60 -20.70 -22.99
N ASN A 102 10.38 -20.26 -23.27
CA ASN A 102 10.10 -18.98 -23.93
C ASN A 102 10.09 -17.76 -22.98
N ARG A 103 10.46 -17.97 -21.70
CA ARG A 103 10.55 -16.94 -20.64
C ARG A 103 9.23 -16.31 -20.22
N SER A 104 8.09 -16.91 -20.56
CA SER A 104 6.78 -16.51 -20.01
C SER A 104 6.64 -16.89 -18.53
N ILE A 105 7.35 -17.94 -18.10
CA ILE A 105 7.45 -18.37 -16.70
C ILE A 105 8.90 -18.25 -16.27
N ASN A 106 9.17 -17.46 -15.24
CA ASN A 106 10.52 -17.29 -14.70
C ASN A 106 10.89 -18.41 -13.71
N PRO A 107 12.18 -18.56 -13.32
CA PRO A 107 12.61 -19.61 -12.41
C PRO A 107 11.93 -19.61 -11.04
N GLU A 108 11.60 -18.43 -10.48
CA GLU A 108 10.91 -18.35 -9.19
C GLU A 108 9.48 -18.87 -9.28
N GLN A 109 8.76 -18.48 -10.34
CA GLN A 109 7.41 -18.97 -10.65
C GLN A 109 7.40 -20.47 -10.95
N TRP A 110 8.43 -20.97 -11.64
CA TRP A 110 8.62 -22.39 -11.85
C TRP A 110 8.76 -23.13 -10.52
N ASN A 111 9.64 -22.64 -9.64
CA ASN A 111 9.89 -23.25 -8.34
C ASN A 111 8.68 -23.18 -7.40
N SER A 112 7.77 -22.20 -7.56
CA SER A 112 6.51 -22.20 -6.81
C SER A 112 5.52 -23.27 -7.30
N MET A 113 5.51 -23.58 -8.60
CA MET A 113 4.67 -24.63 -9.18
C MET A 113 5.24 -26.04 -8.98
N PHE A 114 6.56 -26.16 -8.97
CA PHE A 114 7.29 -27.43 -8.83
C PHE A 114 8.33 -27.32 -7.72
N PRO A 115 7.88 -27.21 -6.45
CA PRO A 115 8.79 -27.05 -5.32
C PRO A 115 9.61 -28.34 -5.09
N SER A 116 10.84 -28.19 -4.63
CA SER A 116 11.72 -29.33 -4.27
C SER A 116 11.22 -30.08 -3.03
N THR A 117 10.47 -29.41 -2.16
CA THR A 117 9.85 -29.99 -0.97
C THR A 117 8.40 -29.50 -0.84
N GLY A 118 7.50 -30.39 -0.43
CA GLY A 118 6.09 -30.07 -0.23
C GLY A 118 5.26 -30.09 -1.53
N TYR A 119 4.11 -29.40 -1.48
CA TYR A 119 3.12 -29.35 -2.56
C TYR A 119 2.98 -27.92 -3.06
N PRO A 120 2.70 -27.71 -4.37
CA PRO A 120 2.39 -26.39 -4.88
C PRO A 120 1.13 -25.85 -4.21
N THR A 121 1.14 -24.57 -3.88
CA THR A 121 -0.03 -23.85 -3.37
C THR A 121 -0.12 -22.49 -4.04
N SER A 122 -1.35 -22.12 -4.40
CA SER A 122 -1.66 -20.83 -5.03
C SER A 122 -1.34 -19.63 -4.11
N GLU A 123 -1.15 -19.86 -2.81
CA GLU A 123 -0.68 -18.83 -1.86
C GLU A 123 0.67 -18.20 -2.26
N PHE A 124 1.54 -18.98 -2.93
CA PHE A 124 2.83 -18.50 -3.39
C PHE A 124 2.84 -18.02 -4.85
N PHE A 125 1.67 -18.02 -5.52
CA PHE A 125 1.59 -17.60 -6.91
C PHE A 125 1.37 -16.09 -6.99
N ASP A 126 2.21 -15.42 -7.78
CA ASP A 126 1.99 -14.02 -8.10
C ASP A 126 0.86 -13.86 -9.15
N THR A 127 0.35 -12.64 -9.28
CA THR A 127 -0.75 -12.32 -10.23
C THR A 127 -0.40 -12.65 -11.68
N THR A 128 0.85 -12.43 -12.09
CA THR A 128 1.30 -12.69 -13.46
C THR A 128 1.30 -14.19 -13.74
N LEU A 129 1.74 -15.01 -12.79
CA LEU A 129 1.70 -16.47 -12.89
C LEU A 129 0.26 -16.98 -12.97
N MET A 130 -0.63 -16.54 -12.07
CA MET A 130 -2.04 -16.94 -12.11
C MET A 130 -2.71 -16.59 -13.45
N ILE A 131 -2.46 -15.38 -13.96
CA ILE A 131 -2.95 -14.92 -15.28
C ILE A 131 -2.35 -15.74 -16.43
N CYS A 132 -1.07 -16.09 -16.35
CA CYS A 132 -0.40 -16.97 -17.31
C CYS A 132 -1.06 -18.35 -17.36
N LEU A 133 -1.37 -18.93 -16.20
CA LEU A 133 -2.04 -20.23 -16.10
C LEU A 133 -3.49 -20.19 -16.60
N PHE A 134 -4.26 -19.13 -16.29
CA PHE A 134 -5.58 -18.92 -16.89
C PHE A 134 -5.52 -18.91 -18.42
N ARG A 135 -4.61 -18.11 -18.99
CA ARG A 135 -4.46 -17.98 -20.44
C ARG A 135 -4.10 -19.31 -21.10
N ASN A 136 -3.15 -20.05 -20.54
CA ASN A 136 -2.56 -21.21 -21.22
C ASN A 136 -3.22 -22.56 -20.89
N LEU A 137 -3.85 -22.68 -19.72
CA LEU A 137 -4.47 -23.94 -19.28
C LEU A 137 -6.00 -23.91 -19.32
N ARG A 138 -6.61 -22.73 -19.25
CA ARG A 138 -8.07 -22.53 -19.36
C ARG A 138 -8.50 -21.81 -20.63
N ALA A 139 -7.55 -21.49 -21.52
CA ALA A 139 -7.78 -20.75 -22.77
C ALA A 139 -8.49 -19.39 -22.58
N THR A 140 -8.35 -18.79 -21.39
CA THR A 140 -8.95 -17.49 -21.05
C THR A 140 -8.36 -16.39 -21.93
N GLN A 141 -9.23 -15.64 -22.62
CA GLN A 141 -8.84 -14.63 -23.61
C GLN A 141 -8.47 -13.30 -22.94
N ILE A 142 -7.24 -13.22 -22.42
CA ILE A 142 -6.74 -12.03 -21.72
C ILE A 142 -6.03 -11.10 -22.71
N SER A 143 -6.66 -9.96 -22.98
CA SER A 143 -6.21 -8.95 -23.94
C SER A 143 -4.88 -8.31 -23.54
N HIS A 144 -4.10 -7.91 -24.55
CA HIS A 144 -2.90 -7.08 -24.38
C HIS A 144 -3.19 -5.57 -24.45
N GLN A 145 -4.45 -5.20 -24.63
CA GLN A 145 -4.94 -3.82 -24.71
C GLN A 145 -6.04 -3.60 -23.67
N PHE A 146 -6.19 -2.36 -23.22
CA PHE A 146 -7.24 -2.02 -22.24
C PHE A 146 -8.62 -2.35 -22.82
N PRO A 147 -9.42 -3.18 -22.14
CA PRO A 147 -10.77 -3.47 -22.58
C PRO A 147 -11.66 -2.22 -22.56
N PRO A 148 -12.75 -2.19 -23.36
CA PRO A 148 -13.73 -1.13 -23.26
C PRO A 148 -14.29 -1.00 -21.83
N PRO A 149 -14.55 0.23 -21.31
CA PRO A 149 -15.08 0.42 -19.96
C PRO A 149 -16.39 -0.34 -19.67
N LYS A 150 -17.20 -0.58 -20.72
CA LYS A 150 -18.48 -1.31 -20.62
C LYS A 150 -18.30 -2.83 -20.57
N ASP A 151 -17.12 -3.36 -20.90
CA ASP A 151 -16.84 -4.79 -20.84
C ASP A 151 -16.50 -5.19 -19.41
N LEU A 152 -17.46 -5.81 -18.74
CA LEU A 152 -17.35 -6.23 -17.34
C LEU A 152 -17.10 -7.74 -17.21
N SER A 153 -16.64 -8.39 -18.29
CA SER A 153 -16.29 -9.81 -18.28
C SER A 153 -15.10 -10.11 -17.37
N PHE A 154 -14.99 -11.38 -16.99
CA PHE A 154 -13.87 -11.89 -16.19
C PHE A 154 -12.53 -11.65 -16.90
N GLU A 155 -12.48 -11.93 -18.21
CA GLU A 155 -11.35 -11.69 -19.10
C GLU A 155 -10.93 -10.22 -19.13
N ALA A 156 -11.91 -9.31 -19.24
CA ALA A 156 -11.66 -7.89 -19.24
C ALA A 156 -11.09 -7.42 -17.89
N ASP A 157 -11.61 -7.92 -16.78
CA ASP A 157 -11.09 -7.57 -15.45
C ASP A 157 -9.68 -8.08 -15.21
N LEU A 158 -9.36 -9.32 -15.60
CA LEU A 158 -7.98 -9.81 -15.57
C LEU A 158 -7.05 -8.95 -16.43
N SER A 159 -7.53 -8.53 -17.61
CA SER A 159 -6.79 -7.66 -18.53
C SER A 159 -6.52 -6.29 -17.90
N ARG A 160 -7.51 -5.67 -17.24
CA ARG A 160 -7.33 -4.41 -16.49
C ARG A 160 -6.25 -4.56 -15.41
N ILE A 161 -6.31 -5.61 -14.60
CA ILE A 161 -5.34 -5.83 -13.51
C ILE A 161 -3.91 -5.94 -14.05
N ILE A 162 -3.67 -6.77 -15.07
CA ILE A 162 -2.31 -6.95 -15.59
C ILE A 162 -1.78 -5.69 -16.28
N LEU A 163 -2.63 -4.96 -16.99
CA LEU A 163 -2.25 -3.73 -17.69
C LEU A 163 -1.98 -2.59 -16.72
N TYR A 164 -2.81 -2.39 -15.70
CA TYR A 164 -2.51 -1.38 -14.69
C TYR A 164 -1.25 -1.73 -13.88
N ARG A 165 -0.98 -3.01 -13.58
CA ARG A 165 0.30 -3.41 -12.98
C ARG A 165 1.49 -3.05 -13.86
N LYS A 166 1.37 -3.22 -15.19
CA LYS A 166 2.40 -2.81 -16.15
C LYS A 166 2.61 -1.29 -16.15
N GLU A 167 1.53 -0.52 -16.07
CA GLU A 167 1.61 0.94 -15.94
C GLU A 167 2.36 1.39 -14.68
N ILE A 168 2.11 0.72 -13.55
CA ILE A 168 2.85 0.98 -12.31
C ILE A 168 4.34 0.66 -12.48
N ALA A 169 4.67 -0.49 -13.07
CA ALA A 169 6.06 -0.87 -13.31
C ALA A 169 6.81 0.10 -14.24
N ASN A 170 6.11 0.71 -15.19
CA ASN A 170 6.67 1.68 -16.14
C ASN A 170 6.80 3.10 -15.57
N SER A 171 6.18 3.39 -14.43
CA SER A 171 6.16 4.72 -13.82
C SER A 171 7.48 5.02 -13.09
N LYS A 172 8.47 5.57 -13.82
CA LYS A 172 9.82 5.85 -13.30
C LYS A 172 9.82 6.80 -12.10
N ASP A 173 9.00 7.84 -12.16
CA ASP A 173 8.97 8.93 -11.17
C ASP A 173 8.06 8.60 -9.99
N ARG A 174 7.29 7.51 -10.07
CA ARG A 174 6.41 7.01 -8.99
C ARG A 174 5.44 8.07 -8.46
N VAL A 175 4.98 8.92 -9.37
CA VAL A 175 4.00 9.97 -9.14
C VAL A 175 2.83 9.78 -10.08
N PHE A 176 1.61 9.85 -9.53
CA PHE A 176 0.38 9.80 -10.32
C PHE A 176 -0.43 11.08 -10.07
N THR A 177 -0.64 11.85 -11.13
CA THR A 177 -1.53 13.02 -11.09
C THR A 177 -2.92 12.63 -10.60
N ASN A 178 -3.65 13.56 -9.98
CA ASN A 178 -5.00 13.31 -9.47
C ASN A 178 -5.95 12.78 -10.55
N ALA A 179 -5.83 13.29 -11.78
CA ALA A 179 -6.63 12.83 -12.92
C ALA A 179 -6.30 11.37 -13.29
N LYS A 180 -5.01 11.02 -13.43
CA LYS A 180 -4.58 9.65 -13.75
C LYS A 180 -4.97 8.68 -12.64
N PHE A 181 -4.76 9.08 -11.39
CA PHE A 181 -5.16 8.32 -10.21
C PHE A 181 -6.65 8.02 -10.20
N THR A 182 -7.50 9.04 -10.36
CA THR A 182 -8.96 8.86 -10.32
C THR A 182 -9.45 7.91 -11.41
N ALA A 183 -8.94 8.06 -12.64
CA ALA A 183 -9.29 7.19 -13.76
C ALA A 183 -8.86 5.73 -13.49
N TYR A 184 -7.60 5.52 -13.09
CA TYR A 184 -7.06 4.17 -12.89
C TYR A 184 -7.68 3.50 -11.67
N TRP A 185 -7.86 4.25 -10.58
CA TRP A 185 -8.43 3.75 -9.35
C TRP A 185 -9.83 3.21 -9.57
N ASN A 186 -10.72 3.96 -10.23
CA ASN A 186 -12.12 3.55 -10.38
C ASN A 186 -12.26 2.25 -11.18
N GLU A 187 -11.51 2.12 -12.28
CA GLU A 187 -11.50 0.90 -13.10
C GLU A 187 -10.86 -0.29 -12.36
N ALA A 188 -9.72 -0.07 -11.70
CA ALA A 188 -9.04 -1.13 -10.95
C ALA A 188 -9.86 -1.59 -9.74
N GLU A 189 -10.43 -0.67 -8.96
CA GLU A 189 -11.30 -0.96 -7.81
C GLU A 189 -12.51 -1.77 -8.26
N ALA A 190 -13.18 -1.35 -9.33
CA ALA A 190 -14.35 -2.06 -9.84
C ALA A 190 -13.99 -3.47 -10.31
N ALA A 191 -12.86 -3.66 -11.00
CA ALA A 191 -12.37 -4.98 -11.42
C ALA A 191 -12.04 -5.87 -10.21
N VAL A 192 -11.33 -5.36 -9.19
CA VAL A 192 -11.02 -6.10 -7.96
C VAL A 192 -12.29 -6.53 -7.23
N ILE A 193 -13.29 -5.65 -7.15
CA ILE A 193 -14.57 -5.95 -6.51
C ILE A 193 -15.31 -7.06 -7.26
N ARG A 194 -15.39 -6.99 -8.60
CA ARG A 194 -16.04 -8.02 -9.42
C ARG A 194 -15.33 -9.36 -9.32
N LEU A 195 -14.00 -9.38 -9.50
CA LEU A 195 -13.19 -10.58 -9.35
C LEU A 195 -13.36 -11.21 -7.96
N SER A 196 -13.39 -10.41 -6.90
CA SER A 196 -13.57 -10.95 -5.55
C SER A 196 -15.01 -11.34 -5.19
N GLY A 197 -15.98 -11.18 -6.09
CA GLY A 197 -17.41 -11.36 -5.78
C GLY A 197 -17.89 -10.43 -4.68
N GLY A 198 -17.31 -9.23 -4.56
CA GLY A 198 -17.61 -8.24 -3.54
C GLY A 198 -16.85 -8.36 -2.22
N LYS A 199 -16.13 -9.46 -1.98
CA LYS A 199 -15.46 -9.74 -0.70
C LYS A 199 -14.42 -8.68 -0.29
N LEU A 200 -13.78 -8.02 -1.26
CA LEU A 200 -12.73 -7.03 -1.01
C LEU A 200 -13.22 -5.58 -1.10
N LYS A 201 -14.53 -5.34 -1.23
CA LYS A 201 -15.11 -4.00 -1.40
C LYS A 201 -14.79 -3.06 -0.25
N GLU A 202 -14.98 -3.52 0.99
CA GLU A 202 -14.72 -2.71 2.18
C GLU A 202 -13.23 -2.35 2.29
N GLU A 203 -12.35 -3.30 1.99
CA GLU A 203 -10.90 -3.08 2.04
C GLU A 203 -10.43 -2.07 0.99
N CYS A 204 -10.96 -2.15 -0.24
CA CYS A 204 -10.70 -1.18 -1.29
C CYS A 204 -11.14 0.23 -0.86
N GLY A 205 -12.36 0.35 -0.31
CA GLY A 205 -12.88 1.62 0.19
C GLY A 205 -12.03 2.22 1.31
N LYS A 206 -11.60 1.40 2.27
CA LYS A 206 -10.67 1.81 3.33
C LYS A 206 -9.35 2.31 2.74
N LEU A 207 -8.77 1.59 1.78
CA LEU A 207 -7.53 2.02 1.11
C LEU A 207 -7.68 3.36 0.39
N LYS A 208 -8.81 3.61 -0.27
CA LYS A 208 -9.09 4.87 -0.98
C LYS A 208 -9.05 6.07 -0.03
N ILE A 209 -9.73 5.94 1.10
CA ILE A 209 -9.93 7.00 2.09
C ILE A 209 -8.69 7.19 2.96
N LYS A 210 -7.91 6.13 3.18
CA LYS A 210 -6.74 6.17 4.09
C LYS A 210 -5.76 7.27 3.66
N LEU A 211 -5.62 8.28 4.52
CA LEU A 211 -4.53 9.24 4.51
C LEU A 211 -3.38 8.61 5.28
N TYR A 212 -2.29 8.29 4.60
CA TYR A 212 -1.11 7.78 5.28
C TYR A 212 -0.39 8.94 5.98
N ASP A 213 0.01 8.77 7.24
CA ASP A 213 1.02 9.66 7.83
C ASP A 213 2.38 9.44 7.14
N ILE A 214 3.25 10.44 7.19
CA ILE A 214 4.49 10.48 6.39
C ILE A 214 5.42 9.31 6.73
N ALA A 215 5.48 8.91 8.00
CA ALA A 215 6.24 7.74 8.45
C ALA A 215 5.68 6.43 7.86
N GLY A 216 4.36 6.29 7.78
CA GLY A 216 3.69 5.22 7.07
C GLY A 216 4.03 5.22 5.58
N ARG A 217 3.95 6.39 4.92
CA ARG A 217 4.28 6.55 3.48
C ARG A 217 5.71 6.12 3.19
N GLN A 218 6.69 6.63 3.94
CA GLN A 218 8.10 6.31 3.73
C GLN A 218 8.40 4.84 4.00
N LYS A 219 7.90 4.26 5.10
CA LYS A 219 8.19 2.86 5.45
C LYS A 219 7.65 1.88 4.40
N ILE A 220 6.49 2.17 3.81
CA ILE A 220 5.95 1.30 2.77
C ILE A 220 6.62 1.60 1.42
N PHE A 221 6.91 2.87 1.09
CA PHE A 221 7.65 3.24 -0.10
C PHE A 221 9.01 2.53 -0.18
N HIS A 222 9.82 2.56 0.88
CA HIS A 222 11.11 1.86 0.95
C HIS A 222 11.00 0.33 0.79
N LYS A 223 9.87 -0.28 1.18
CA LYS A 223 9.65 -1.74 1.02
C LYS A 223 9.11 -2.12 -0.36
N VAL A 224 8.30 -1.27 -0.99
CA VAL A 224 7.97 -1.40 -2.42
C VAL A 224 9.23 -1.19 -3.27
N GLN A 225 10.14 -0.28 -2.84
CA GLN A 225 11.46 -0.09 -3.46
C GLN A 225 12.39 -1.30 -3.36
N ALA A 226 12.30 -2.05 -2.25
CA ALA A 226 13.26 -3.11 -1.95
C ALA A 226 13.18 -4.32 -2.89
N GLY A 227 12.17 -4.42 -3.77
CA GLY A 227 12.28 -5.08 -5.09
C GLY A 227 12.81 -6.52 -5.15
N LYS A 228 12.93 -7.23 -4.03
CA LYS A 228 13.13 -8.67 -3.96
C LYS A 228 12.08 -9.24 -3.02
N LYS A 229 11.08 -9.88 -3.64
CA LYS A 229 10.32 -10.99 -3.05
C LYS A 229 9.60 -10.66 -1.72
N LEU A 230 8.72 -9.66 -1.71
CA LEU A 230 7.77 -9.53 -0.60
C LEU A 230 6.47 -10.26 -0.96
N ALA A 231 6.22 -11.35 -0.23
CA ALA A 231 5.00 -12.14 -0.35
C ALA A 231 3.76 -11.25 -0.12
N GLN A 232 2.63 -11.61 -0.75
CA GLN A 232 1.32 -10.96 -0.54
C GLN A 232 0.95 -10.81 0.95
N ILE A 233 1.51 -11.68 1.80
CA ILE A 233 1.37 -11.72 3.26
C ILE A 233 2.01 -10.51 3.95
N GLU A 234 3.16 -9.98 3.49
CA GLU A 234 3.83 -8.87 4.19
C GLU A 234 3.15 -7.52 3.95
N VAL A 235 2.53 -7.33 2.78
CA VAL A 235 1.71 -6.14 2.52
C VAL A 235 0.51 -6.15 3.46
N LEU A 236 -0.15 -7.29 3.62
CA LEU A 236 -1.29 -7.47 4.54
C LEU A 236 -0.92 -7.30 6.01
N ASP A 237 0.18 -7.91 6.46
CA ASP A 237 0.70 -7.75 7.83
C ASP A 237 1.03 -6.27 8.13
N ILE A 238 1.53 -5.53 7.15
CA ILE A 238 1.74 -4.08 7.26
C ILE A 238 0.40 -3.34 7.34
N PHE A 239 -0.62 -3.74 6.56
CA PHE A 239 -1.95 -3.14 6.63
C PHE A 239 -2.60 -3.31 8.01
N GLU A 240 -2.53 -4.52 8.57
CA GLU A 240 -3.09 -4.83 9.88
C GLU A 240 -2.34 -4.07 10.98
N LYS A 241 -1.00 -4.08 10.97
CA LYS A 241 -0.18 -3.34 11.94
C LYS A 241 -0.40 -1.83 11.87
N LEU A 242 -0.63 -1.27 10.69
CA LEU A 242 -0.92 0.16 10.53
C LEU A 242 -2.36 0.50 10.94
N ASN A 243 -3.34 -0.37 10.67
CA ASN A 243 -4.71 -0.17 11.15
C ASN A 243 -4.77 -0.20 12.69
N PHE A 244 -4.05 -1.11 13.33
CA PHE A 244 -3.97 -1.21 14.77
C PHE A 244 -3.41 0.09 15.40
N LYS A 245 -2.31 0.61 14.86
CA LYS A 245 -1.71 1.87 15.32
C LYS A 245 -2.60 3.10 15.10
N GLN A 246 -3.40 3.12 14.04
CA GLN A 246 -4.35 4.21 13.78
C GLN A 246 -5.47 4.21 14.83
N GLN A 247 -6.04 3.04 15.13
CA GLN A 247 -7.07 2.88 16.16
C GLN A 247 -6.56 3.23 17.56
N GLU A 248 -5.30 2.90 17.88
CA GLU A 248 -4.66 3.34 19.13
C GLU A 248 -4.53 4.88 19.20
N LYS A 249 -4.13 5.54 18.10
CA LYS A 249 -4.04 7.00 18.04
C LYS A 249 -5.42 7.67 18.19
N GLU A 250 -6.44 7.15 17.53
CA GLU A 250 -7.82 7.65 17.62
C GLU A 250 -8.39 7.45 19.03
N GLY A 251 -8.19 6.26 19.63
CA GLY A 251 -8.55 5.99 21.02
C GLY A 251 -7.84 6.90 22.02
N LEU A 252 -6.56 7.22 21.78
CA LEU A 252 -5.80 8.14 22.62
C LEU A 252 -6.27 9.60 22.46
N TYR A 253 -6.69 9.99 21.26
CA TYR A 253 -7.26 11.31 20.97
C TYR A 253 -8.62 11.48 21.67
N ASP A 254 -9.49 10.48 21.59
CA ASP A 254 -10.78 10.46 22.28
C ASP A 254 -10.62 10.45 23.81
N LEU A 255 -9.63 9.72 24.33
CA LEU A 255 -9.28 9.77 25.75
C LEU A 255 -8.88 11.19 26.16
N LYS A 256 -7.93 11.80 25.44
CA LYS A 256 -7.49 13.18 25.73
C LYS A 256 -8.64 14.17 25.70
N LYS A 257 -9.55 14.07 24.73
CA LYS A 257 -10.75 14.91 24.64
C LYS A 257 -11.69 14.72 25.84
N LYS A 258 -11.91 13.48 26.26
CA LYS A 258 -12.73 13.14 27.44
C LYS A 258 -12.14 13.68 28.75
N TYR A 259 -10.83 13.64 28.91
CA TYR A 259 -10.15 14.18 30.10
C TYR A 259 -10.02 15.71 30.08
N HIS A 260 -9.92 16.33 28.90
CA HIS A 260 -9.90 17.80 28.78
C HIS A 260 -11.28 18.43 29.08
N VAL A 261 -12.38 17.75 28.74
CA VAL A 261 -13.75 18.18 29.09
C VAL A 261 -14.03 18.07 30.60
N ARG A 262 -13.35 17.16 31.31
CA ARG A 262 -13.49 17.00 32.78
C ARG A 262 -12.67 18.01 33.59
N ALA A 263 -11.60 18.58 33.03
CA ALA A 263 -10.76 19.55 33.72
C ALA A 263 -11.31 21.00 33.65
N ASN A 264 -12.36 21.24 32.86
CA ASN A 264 -13.00 22.54 32.66
C ASN A 264 -14.46 22.59 33.18
N LYS A 265 -14.82 21.69 34.10
CA LYS A 265 -16.05 21.73 34.92
C LYS A 265 -15.66 21.78 36.38
#